data_AF-A0A8J7X0I7-F1
#
_entry.id   AF-A0A8J7X0I7-F1
#
_cell.length_a   1.000
_cell.length_b   1.000
_cell.length_c   1.000
_cell.angle_alpha   90.00
_cell.angle_beta   90.00
_cell.angle_gamma   90.00
#
_symmetry.space_group_name_H-M   'P 1'
#
loop_
_entity.id
_entity.type
_entity.pdbx_description
1 polymer ?
#
loop_
_entity_poly.entity_id
_entity_poly.type
_entity_poly.pdbx_seq_one_letter_code
_entity_poly.pdbx_strand_id
1 'polypeptide(L)'
;MSDDLKSKTKKTAALYFDGVKGQRPFDLWKSFDKDLAKDLSLFITGTMYAREKIPHPTRQLITIAALTALDKPDELRLHIHAALNVGCTQEEVAEVIFQTAVYAGVPATNVALKALRDVLGERGEDNL
;
A
#
# COMPACT_ATOMS: atom_id res chain seq x y z
N MET A 1 4.26 26.30 -4.72
CA MET A 1 4.46 24.93 -4.18
C MET A 1 5.92 24.76 -3.82
N SER A 2 6.24 24.48 -2.56
CA SER A 2 7.63 24.35 -2.10
C SER A 2 8.36 23.20 -2.80
N ASP A 3 9.62 23.39 -3.18
CA ASP A 3 10.44 22.34 -3.82
C ASP A 3 10.73 21.18 -2.87
N ASP A 4 10.69 21.41 -1.55
CA ASP A 4 10.75 20.37 -0.52
C ASP A 4 9.56 19.39 -0.63
N LEU A 5 8.35 19.90 -0.85
CA LEU A 5 7.14 19.06 -0.94
C LEU A 5 7.20 18.13 -2.16
N LYS A 6 7.68 18.64 -3.31
CA LYS A 6 7.89 17.83 -4.51
C LYS A 6 8.92 16.72 -4.27
N SER A 7 10.03 17.08 -3.61
CA SER A 7 11.10 16.14 -3.28
C SER A 7 10.60 15.01 -2.39
N LYS A 8 9.89 15.35 -1.30
CA LYS A 8 9.25 14.37 -0.40
C LYS A 8 8.26 13.48 -1.14
N THR A 9 7.40 14.06 -1.97
CA THR A 9 6.43 13.31 -2.78
C THR A 9 7.14 12.26 -3.63
N LYS A 10 8.21 12.65 -4.34
CA LYS A 10 8.97 11.74 -5.21
C LYS A 10 9.65 10.63 -4.40
N LYS A 11 10.30 10.98 -3.29
CA LYS A 11 11.00 10.02 -2.41
C LYS A 11 10.03 8.99 -1.85
N THR A 12 8.92 9.42 -1.26
CA THR A 12 7.91 8.53 -0.67
C THR A 12 7.21 7.69 -1.73
N ALA A 13 6.94 8.24 -2.92
CA ALA A 13 6.36 7.48 -4.03
C ALA A 13 7.29 6.35 -4.48
N ALA A 14 8.59 6.65 -4.64
CA ALA A 14 9.58 5.64 -5.00
C ALA A 14 9.68 4.54 -3.93
N LEU A 15 9.67 4.94 -2.65
CA LEU A 15 9.74 3.99 -1.53
C LEU A 15 8.61 2.95 -1.56
N TYR A 16 7.38 3.33 -1.93
CA TYR A 16 6.24 2.40 -1.93
C TYR A 16 6.01 1.71 -3.26
N PHE A 17 6.20 2.41 -4.36
CA PHE A 17 5.71 1.96 -5.66
C PHE A 17 6.83 1.52 -6.61
N ASP A 18 8.08 1.42 -6.14
CA ASP A 18 9.15 0.84 -6.94
C ASP A 18 8.85 -0.63 -7.28
N GLY A 19 9.10 -1.01 -8.53
CA GLY A 19 8.82 -2.36 -9.04
C GLY A 19 7.34 -2.77 -9.12
N VAL A 20 6.39 -1.96 -8.67
CA VAL A 20 4.95 -2.30 -8.74
C VAL A 20 4.46 -2.20 -10.19
N LYS A 21 4.01 -3.33 -10.72
CA LYS A 21 3.43 -3.44 -12.07
C LYS A 21 1.94 -3.12 -12.02
N GLY A 22 1.42 -2.50 -13.07
CA GLY A 22 0.00 -2.17 -13.21
C GLY A 22 -0.30 -0.67 -13.15
N GLN A 23 -1.59 -0.32 -13.22
CA GLN A 23 -2.03 1.07 -13.17
C GLN A 23 -1.90 1.60 -11.73
N ARG A 24 -1.15 2.68 -11.55
CA ARG A 24 -1.07 3.37 -10.25
C ARG A 24 -2.28 4.30 -10.07
N PRO A 25 -2.74 4.55 -8.83
CA PRO A 25 -3.86 5.46 -8.58
C PRO A 25 -3.67 6.84 -9.22
N PHE A 26 -2.44 7.38 -9.21
CA PHE A 26 -2.12 8.65 -9.86
C PHE A 26 -2.42 8.65 -11.36
N ASP A 27 -2.09 7.56 -12.07
CA ASP A 27 -2.29 7.45 -13.51
C ASP A 27 -3.79 7.38 -13.83
N LEU A 28 -4.58 6.72 -12.98
CA LEU A 28 -6.04 6.72 -13.05
C LEU A 28 -6.61 8.14 -12.84
N TRP A 29 -6.29 8.80 -11.73
CA TRP A 29 -6.81 10.14 -11.43
C TRP A 29 -6.46 11.15 -12.52
N LYS A 30 -5.21 11.11 -13.02
CA LYS A 30 -4.72 12.01 -14.06
C LYS A 30 -5.48 11.87 -15.39
N SER A 31 -6.05 10.69 -15.66
CA SER A 31 -6.86 10.47 -16.87
C SER A 31 -8.19 11.24 -16.86
N PHE A 32 -8.67 11.63 -15.68
CA PHE A 32 -9.90 12.41 -15.50
C PHE A 32 -9.63 13.88 -15.17
N ASP A 33 -8.66 14.15 -14.29
CA ASP A 33 -8.27 15.50 -13.90
C ASP A 33 -6.79 15.53 -13.49
N LYS A 34 -5.96 16.17 -14.31
CA LYS A 34 -4.51 16.25 -14.09
C LYS A 34 -4.14 17.11 -12.88
N ASP A 35 -4.85 18.20 -12.64
CA ASP A 35 -4.52 19.14 -11.58
C ASP A 35 -4.97 18.57 -10.24
N LEU A 36 -6.17 18.00 -10.18
CA LEU A 36 -6.65 17.29 -8.99
C LEU A 36 -5.78 16.06 -8.67
N ALA A 37 -5.38 15.27 -9.67
CA ALA A 37 -4.48 14.13 -9.44
C ALA A 37 -3.15 14.54 -8.82
N LYS A 38 -2.61 15.69 -9.27
CA LYS A 38 -1.38 16.27 -8.71
C LYS A 38 -1.60 16.71 -7.27
N ASP A 39 -2.69 17.42 -6.97
CA ASP A 39 -3.00 17.90 -5.63
C ASP A 39 -3.20 16.73 -4.65
N LEU A 40 -3.93 15.68 -5.06
CA LEU A 40 -4.09 14.46 -4.29
C LEU A 40 -2.75 13.77 -4.02
N SER A 41 -1.89 13.64 -5.03
CA SER A 41 -0.57 13.01 -4.86
C SER A 41 0.34 13.78 -3.90
N LEU A 42 0.34 15.12 -3.99
CA LEU A 42 1.11 15.99 -3.08
C LEU A 42 0.61 15.89 -1.64
N PHE A 43 -0.71 15.80 -1.45
CA PHE A 43 -1.30 15.63 -0.13
C PHE A 43 -1.03 14.24 0.44
N ILE A 44 -1.42 13.18 -0.28
CA ILE A 44 -1.33 11.79 0.22
C ILE A 44 0.14 11.40 0.40
N THR A 45 0.95 11.52 -0.65
CA THR A 45 2.31 11.00 -0.66
C THR A 45 3.31 12.01 -0.10
N GLY A 46 3.21 13.27 -0.54
CA GLY A 46 4.13 14.35 -0.13
C GLY A 46 3.90 14.89 1.26
N THR A 47 2.68 14.75 1.80
CA THR A 47 2.33 15.25 3.13
C THR A 47 2.02 14.11 4.07
N MET A 48 0.95 13.33 3.85
CA MET A 48 0.45 12.38 4.84
C MET A 48 1.44 11.23 5.10
N TYR A 49 1.86 10.53 4.05
CA TYR A 49 2.80 9.41 4.19
C TYR A 49 4.24 9.85 4.46
N ALA A 50 4.61 11.08 4.10
CA ALA A 50 5.91 11.66 4.41
C ALA A 50 6.05 12.16 5.87
N ARG A 51 5.00 12.08 6.70
CA ARG A 51 5.03 12.59 8.09
C ARG A 51 6.04 11.89 8.99
N GLU A 52 6.51 10.69 8.65
CA GLU A 52 7.54 9.88 9.35
C GLU A 52 7.37 9.76 10.89
N LYS A 53 6.22 10.15 11.46
CA LYS A 53 5.90 10.06 12.91
C LYS A 53 5.73 8.62 13.40
N ILE A 54 5.39 7.72 12.47
CA ILE A 54 5.45 6.28 12.64
C ILE A 54 6.22 5.72 11.43
N PRO A 55 7.02 4.66 11.61
CA PRO A 55 7.81 4.06 10.54
C PRO A 55 6.95 3.61 9.35
N HIS A 56 7.55 3.61 8.16
CA HIS A 56 6.89 3.18 6.93
C HIS A 56 6.35 1.73 7.00
N PRO A 57 7.09 0.73 7.55
CA PRO A 57 6.55 -0.61 7.77
C PRO A 57 5.25 -0.61 8.56
N THR A 58 5.25 0.06 9.71
CA THR A 58 4.07 0.18 10.59
C THR A 58 2.88 0.81 9.86
N ARG A 59 3.10 1.85 9.04
CA ARG A 59 2.03 2.47 8.24
C ARG A 59 1.41 1.50 7.24
N GLN A 60 2.23 0.71 6.57
CA GLN A 60 1.75 -0.23 5.56
C GLN A 60 0.99 -1.39 6.22
N LEU A 61 1.47 -1.93 7.34
CA LEU A 61 0.75 -2.94 8.12
C LEU A 61 -0.62 -2.43 8.60
N ILE A 62 -0.69 -1.19 9.13
CA ILE A 62 -1.98 -0.58 9.51
C ILE A 62 -2.91 -0.45 8.30
N THR A 63 -2.37 -0.08 7.14
CA THR A 63 -3.15 0.10 5.91
C THR A 63 -3.68 -1.24 5.40
N ILE A 64 -2.86 -2.30 5.44
CA ILE A 64 -3.27 -3.68 5.13
C ILE A 64 -4.41 -4.13 6.04
N ALA A 65 -4.29 -3.90 7.36
CA ALA A 65 -5.36 -4.25 8.30
C ALA A 65 -6.68 -3.53 7.95
N ALA A 66 -6.60 -2.22 7.67
CA ALA A 66 -7.76 -1.41 7.31
C ALA A 66 -8.40 -1.87 5.99
N LEU A 67 -7.61 -2.09 4.94
CA LEU A 67 -8.10 -2.52 3.62
C LEU A 67 -8.65 -3.95 3.64
N THR A 68 -8.09 -4.82 4.48
CA THR A 68 -8.64 -6.14 4.76
C THR A 68 -10.02 -6.01 5.41
N ALA A 69 -10.14 -5.20 6.47
CA ALA A 69 -11.42 -4.99 7.15
C ALA A 69 -12.49 -4.33 6.27
N LEU A 70 -12.09 -3.51 5.29
CA LEU A 70 -12.99 -2.85 4.33
C LEU A 70 -13.33 -3.71 3.10
N ASP A 71 -12.75 -4.91 2.99
CA ASP A 71 -12.88 -5.82 1.84
C ASP A 71 -12.55 -5.11 0.50
N LYS A 72 -11.38 -4.48 0.44
CA LYS A 72 -10.86 -3.75 -0.73
C LYS A 72 -9.64 -4.44 -1.34
N PRO A 73 -9.80 -5.61 -1.98
CA PRO A 73 -8.68 -6.44 -2.45
C PRO A 73 -7.80 -5.73 -3.49
N ASP A 74 -8.38 -4.95 -4.40
CA ASP A 74 -7.61 -4.28 -5.46
C ASP A 74 -6.61 -3.26 -4.88
N GLU A 75 -7.07 -2.45 -3.92
CA GLU A 75 -6.20 -1.48 -3.22
C GLU A 75 -5.26 -2.20 -2.25
N LEU A 76 -5.71 -3.29 -1.63
CA LEU A 76 -4.90 -4.08 -0.71
C LEU A 76 -3.64 -4.62 -1.39
N ARG A 77 -3.75 -5.11 -2.64
CA ARG A 77 -2.60 -5.64 -3.40
C ARG A 77 -1.50 -4.60 -3.57
N LEU A 78 -1.87 -3.36 -3.90
CA LEU A 78 -0.93 -2.24 -4.00
C LEU A 78 -0.18 -2.02 -2.67
N HIS A 79 -0.91 -2.07 -1.56
CA HIS A 79 -0.35 -1.87 -0.23
C HIS A 79 0.47 -3.06 0.29
N ILE A 80 0.21 -4.28 -0.17
CA ILE A 80 1.07 -5.43 0.10
C ILE A 80 2.42 -5.27 -0.60
N HIS A 81 2.45 -4.88 -1.88
CA HIS A 81 3.72 -4.56 -2.53
C HIS A 81 4.47 -3.44 -1.78
N ALA A 82 3.76 -2.38 -1.41
CA ALA A 82 4.34 -1.25 -0.68
C ALA A 82 4.90 -1.68 0.69
N ALA A 83 4.22 -2.58 1.41
CA ALA A 83 4.71 -3.13 2.68
C ALA A 83 6.03 -3.89 2.51
N LEU A 84 6.08 -4.80 1.53
CA LEU A 84 7.29 -5.58 1.23
C LEU A 84 8.45 -4.68 0.78
N ASN A 85 8.17 -3.65 -0.01
CA ASN A 85 9.17 -2.67 -0.47
C ASN A 85 9.79 -1.86 0.68
N VAL A 86 9.06 -1.66 1.77
CA VAL A 86 9.59 -0.93 2.96
C VAL A 86 10.15 -1.85 4.03
N GLY A 87 10.25 -3.15 3.74
CA GLY A 87 10.92 -4.13 4.59
C GLY A 87 10.01 -4.89 5.55
N CYS A 88 8.69 -4.86 5.37
CA CYS A 88 7.84 -5.83 6.07
C CYS A 88 8.13 -7.24 5.55
N THR A 89 8.13 -8.24 6.42
CA THR A 89 8.25 -9.64 5.99
C THR A 89 6.90 -10.21 5.56
N GLN A 90 6.93 -11.34 4.85
CA GLN A 90 5.70 -12.03 4.45
C GLN A 90 4.90 -12.48 5.66
N GLU A 91 5.58 -12.95 6.70
CA GLU A 91 5.01 -13.37 7.97
C GLU A 91 4.36 -12.21 8.70
N GLU A 92 4.98 -11.02 8.73
CA GLU A 92 4.37 -9.84 9.34
C GLU A 92 3.08 -9.42 8.63
N VAL A 93 3.07 -9.45 7.29
CA VAL A 93 1.88 -9.13 6.49
C VAL A 93 0.79 -10.17 6.71
N ALA A 94 1.13 -11.46 6.67
CA ALA A 94 0.19 -12.55 6.91
C ALA A 94 -0.40 -12.49 8.32
N GLU A 95 0.42 -12.25 9.35
CA GLU A 95 -0.01 -12.16 10.74
C GLU A 95 -1.01 -11.02 10.95
N VAL A 96 -0.76 -9.85 10.36
CA VAL A 96 -1.70 -8.74 10.41
C VAL A 96 -3.03 -9.10 9.73
N ILE A 97 -2.99 -9.78 8.59
CA ILE A 97 -4.21 -10.26 7.91
C ILE A 97 -4.94 -11.28 8.79
N PHE A 98 -4.25 -12.23 9.43
CA PHE A 98 -4.88 -13.18 10.37
C PHE A 98 -5.51 -12.49 11.58
N GLN A 99 -4.83 -11.50 12.18
CA GLN A 99 -5.34 -10.73 13.31
C GLN A 99 -6.67 -10.05 12.98
N THR A 100 -6.90 -9.65 11.72
CA THR A 100 -8.18 -9.05 11.31
C THR A 100 -9.35 -10.03 11.37
N ALA A 101 -9.14 -11.35 11.40
CA ALA A 101 -10.22 -12.32 11.49
C ALA A 101 -11.11 -12.12 12.73
N VAL A 102 -10.53 -11.61 13.83
CA VAL A 102 -11.24 -11.30 15.08
C VAL A 102 -12.22 -10.12 14.90
N TYR A 103 -11.90 -9.17 14.02
CA TYR A 103 -12.62 -7.90 13.91
C TYR A 103 -13.48 -7.80 12.64
N ALA A 104 -13.01 -8.37 11.53
CA ALA A 104 -13.63 -8.31 10.22
C ALA A 104 -14.19 -9.68 9.75
N GLY A 105 -13.90 -10.75 10.50
CA GLY A 105 -14.34 -12.10 10.19
C GLY A 105 -13.46 -12.83 9.17
N VAL A 106 -13.52 -14.15 9.23
CA VAL A 106 -12.75 -15.08 8.36
C VAL A 106 -12.95 -14.83 6.86
N PRO A 107 -14.14 -14.44 6.34
CA PRO A 107 -14.30 -14.18 4.90
C PRO A 107 -13.39 -13.07 4.37
N ALA A 108 -13.29 -11.94 5.06
CA ALA A 108 -12.42 -10.82 4.69
C ALA A 108 -10.94 -11.23 4.75
N THR A 109 -10.55 -11.94 5.81
CA THR A 109 -9.20 -12.52 5.96
C THR A 109 -8.85 -13.45 4.80
N ASN A 110 -9.76 -14.34 4.38
CA ASN A 110 -9.51 -15.25 3.26
C ASN A 110 -9.32 -14.53 1.92
N VAL A 111 -10.07 -13.45 1.68
CA VAL A 111 -9.89 -12.62 0.48
C VAL A 111 -8.51 -11.95 0.51
N ALA A 112 -8.12 -11.39 1.66
CA ALA A 112 -6.83 -10.75 1.83
C ALA A 112 -5.64 -11.73 1.72
N LEU A 113 -5.73 -12.94 2.27
CA LEU A 113 -4.67 -13.96 2.14
C LEU A 113 -4.49 -14.42 0.70
N LYS A 114 -5.58 -14.52 -0.09
CA LYS A 114 -5.48 -14.79 -1.53
C LYS A 114 -4.74 -13.66 -2.24
N ALA A 115 -5.08 -12.40 -1.94
CA ALA A 115 -4.37 -11.24 -2.48
C ALA A 115 -2.88 -11.24 -2.11
N LEU A 116 -2.52 -11.58 -0.87
CA LEU A 116 -1.13 -11.74 -0.45
C LEU A 116 -0.41 -12.81 -1.27
N ARG A 117 -0.96 -14.02 -1.35
CA ARG A 117 -0.38 -15.13 -2.11
C ARG A 117 -0.14 -14.73 -3.57
N ASP A 118 -1.12 -14.10 -4.21
CA ASP A 118 -1.02 -13.69 -5.61
C ASP A 118 0.07 -12.62 -5.81
N VAL A 119 0.20 -11.66 -4.88
CA VAL A 119 1.28 -10.66 -4.90
C VAL A 119 2.66 -11.28 -4.69
N LEU A 120 2.80 -12.25 -3.78
CA LEU A 120 4.05 -13.00 -3.61
C LEU A 120 4.42 -13.73 -4.90
N GLY A 121 3.44 -14.38 -5.53
CA GLY A 121 3.52 -14.98 -6.87
C GLY A 121 4.10 -14.05 -7.94
N GLU A 122 3.58 -12.82 -7.99
CA GLU A 122 4.03 -11.81 -8.94
C GLU A 122 5.45 -11.30 -8.68
N ARG A 123 5.90 -11.38 -7.43
CA ARG A 123 7.25 -11.02 -7.00
C ARG A 123 8.24 -12.19 -7.10
N GLY A 124 7.76 -13.41 -7.33
CA GLY A 124 8.58 -14.62 -7.28
C GLY A 124 9.11 -14.91 -5.88
N GLU A 125 8.34 -14.53 -4.86
CA GLU A 125 8.68 -14.65 -3.44
C GLU A 125 7.85 -15.76 -2.75
N ASP A 126 7.33 -16.73 -3.52
CA ASP A 126 6.30 -17.73 -3.16
C ASP A 126 6.76 -18.83 -2.18
N ASN A 127 7.84 -18.60 -1.42
CA ASN A 127 8.44 -19.60 -0.55
C ASN A 127 7.60 -19.78 0.73
N LEU A 128 6.57 -20.64 0.66
CA LEU A 128 5.88 -21.21 1.82
C LEU A 128 6.41 -22.61 2.14
#